data_AF-A0A929ETY4-F1
#
_entry.id   AF-A0A929ETY4-F1
#
_cell.length_a   1.000
_cell.length_b   1.000
_cell.length_c   1.000
_cell.angle_alpha   90.00
_cell.angle_beta   90.00
_cell.angle_gamma   90.00
#
_symmetry.space_group_name_H-M   'P 1'
#
loop_
_entity.id
_entity.type
_entity.pdbx_description
1 polymer ?
#
loop_
_entity_poly.entity_id
_entity_poly.type
_entity_poly.pdbx_seq_one_letter_code
_entity_poly.pdbx_strand_id
1 'polypeptide(L)'
;MTPPLQLLIYRLTERGVSPDHIPGLMRNVLQIIGGGGLFTTGMVNAQLEQLGWVSETLDEPSFQLIVYLLESEWGYRVKHYNTGSMVTSAEADWNH
;
A
#
# COMPACT_ATOMS: atom_id res chain seq x y z
N MET A 1 -24.42 4.00 -2.75
CA MET A 1 -23.02 3.98 -2.28
C MET A 1 -22.36 2.76 -2.89
N THR A 2 -21.25 2.90 -3.62
CA THR A 2 -20.53 1.76 -4.18
C THR A 2 -19.66 1.14 -3.09
N PRO A 3 -19.80 -0.16 -2.76
CA PRO A 3 -18.93 -0.85 -1.83
C PRO A 3 -17.44 -0.65 -2.19
N PRO A 4 -16.55 -0.44 -1.22
CA PRO A 4 -15.12 -0.20 -1.46
C PRO A 4 -14.46 -1.27 -2.34
N LEU A 5 -14.86 -2.54 -2.18
CA LEU A 5 -14.39 -3.64 -3.02
C LEU A 5 -14.82 -3.48 -4.49
N GLN A 6 -16.06 -3.07 -4.76
CA GLN A 6 -16.54 -2.84 -6.13
C GLN A 6 -15.83 -1.65 -6.77
N LEU A 7 -15.55 -0.60 -5.99
CA LEU A 7 -14.78 0.55 -6.46
C LEU A 7 -13.34 0.14 -6.81
N LEU A 8 -12.69 -0.67 -5.97
CA LEU A 8 -11.35 -1.19 -6.24
C LEU A 8 -11.34 -2.02 -7.54
N ILE A 9 -12.29 -2.93 -7.69
CA ILE A 9 -12.40 -3.78 -8.89
C ILE A 9 -12.54 -2.91 -10.14
N TYR A 10 -13.44 -1.92 -10.10
CA TYR A 10 -13.64 -0.98 -11.19
C TYR A 10 -12.34 -0.27 -11.57
N ARG A 11 -11.64 0.33 -10.59
CA ARG A 11 -10.41 1.09 -10.84
C ARG A 11 -9.29 0.23 -11.41
N LEU A 12 -9.08 -0.97 -10.85
CA LEU A 12 -8.05 -1.89 -11.33
C LEU A 12 -8.35 -2.36 -12.76
N THR A 13 -9.63 -2.60 -13.08
CA THR A 13 -10.05 -2.98 -14.42
C THR A 13 -9.82 -1.85 -15.43
N GLU A 14 -10.11 -0.59 -15.07
CA GLU A 14 -9.80 0.58 -15.91
C GLU A 14 -8.31 0.76 -16.17
N ARG A 15 -7.45 0.22 -15.29
CA ARG A 15 -5.99 0.21 -15.44
C ARG A 15 -5.46 -1.03 -16.17
N GLY A 16 -6.33 -1.88 -16.69
CA GLY A 16 -5.95 -3.05 -17.48
C GLY A 16 -5.66 -4.31 -16.66
N VAL A 17 -5.96 -4.32 -15.36
CA VAL A 17 -5.87 -5.54 -14.55
C VAL A 17 -7.12 -6.37 -14.83
N SER A 18 -6.92 -7.59 -15.34
CA SER A 18 -8.02 -8.55 -15.51
C SER A 18 -8.70 -8.84 -14.16
N PRO A 19 -10.05 -8.87 -14.07
CA PRO A 19 -10.76 -9.19 -12.84
C PRO A 19 -10.28 -10.48 -12.15
N ASP A 20 -9.94 -11.50 -12.93
CA ASP A 20 -9.44 -12.80 -12.41
C ASP A 20 -8.06 -12.69 -11.74
N HIS A 21 -7.28 -11.65 -12.07
CA HIS A 21 -5.97 -11.39 -11.49
C HIS A 21 -6.03 -10.52 -10.24
N ILE A 22 -7.13 -9.81 -9.98
CA ILE A 22 -7.28 -8.90 -8.85
C ILE A 22 -7.03 -9.60 -7.48
N PRO A 23 -7.56 -10.80 -7.21
CA PRO A 23 -7.26 -11.50 -5.96
C PRO A 23 -5.76 -11.79 -5.78
N GLY A 24 -5.06 -12.10 -6.88
CA GLY A 24 -3.61 -12.32 -6.89
C GLY A 24 -2.85 -11.03 -6.60
N LEU A 25 -3.26 -9.92 -7.20
CA LEU A 25 -2.70 -8.60 -6.92
C LEU A 25 -2.85 -8.23 -5.45
N MET A 26 -4.06 -8.37 -4.90
CA MET A 26 -4.33 -8.08 -3.48
C MET A 26 -3.46 -8.93 -2.55
N ARG A 27 -3.28 -10.21 -2.86
CA ARG A 27 -2.39 -11.11 -2.10
C ARG A 27 -0.94 -10.63 -2.15
N ASN A 28 -0.44 -10.24 -3.31
CA ASN A 28 0.94 -9.77 -3.45
C ASN A 28 1.15 -8.45 -2.70
N VAL A 29 0.18 -7.53 -2.77
CA VAL A 29 0.23 -6.29 -1.97
C VAL A 29 0.26 -6.60 -0.48
N LEU A 30 -0.59 -7.53 0.00
CA LEU A 30 -0.58 -7.96 1.39
C LEU A 30 0.76 -8.58 1.80
N GLN A 31 1.39 -9.38 0.95
CA GLN A 31 2.72 -9.94 1.21
C GLN A 31 3.79 -8.86 1.31
N ILE A 32 3.75 -7.87 0.42
CA ILE A 32 4.69 -6.74 0.40
C ILE A 32 4.58 -5.92 1.68
N ILE A 33 3.37 -5.51 2.05
CA ILE A 33 3.17 -4.62 3.20
C ILE A 33 3.07 -5.38 4.53
N GLY A 34 2.96 -6.71 4.47
CA GLY A 34 2.58 -7.51 5.62
C GLY A 34 3.66 -7.66 6.69
N GLY A 35 4.90 -7.33 6.36
CA GLY A 35 5.98 -7.15 7.35
C GLY A 35 5.82 -5.91 8.22
N GLY A 36 4.86 -5.02 7.90
CA GLY A 36 4.76 -3.70 8.48
C GLY A 36 5.88 -2.75 7.99
N GLY A 37 5.78 -1.48 8.36
CA GLY A 37 6.74 -0.45 7.95
C GLY A 37 6.10 0.68 7.14
N LEU A 38 6.95 1.53 6.58
CA LEU A 38 6.55 2.64 5.73
C LEU A 38 6.61 2.23 4.26
N PHE A 39 5.46 2.31 3.58
CA PHE A 39 5.34 1.98 2.17
C PHE A 39 4.73 3.15 1.42
N THR A 40 5.34 3.51 0.30
CA THR A 40 4.74 4.39 -0.70
C THR A 40 4.21 3.55 -1.85
N THR A 41 3.25 4.07 -2.62
CA THR A 41 2.75 3.39 -3.82
C THR A 41 3.88 3.05 -4.80
N GLY A 42 4.89 3.92 -4.93
CA GLY A 42 6.08 3.66 -5.75
C GLY A 42 6.88 2.45 -5.27
N MET A 43 7.11 2.32 -3.96
CA MET A 43 7.81 1.16 -3.37
C MET A 43 7.04 -0.13 -3.59
N VAL A 44 5.71 -0.08 -3.48
CA VAL A 44 4.84 -1.25 -3.71
C VAL A 44 4.83 -1.64 -5.18
N ASN A 45 4.71 -0.68 -6.10
CA ASN A 45 4.78 -0.95 -7.54
C ASN A 45 6.14 -1.54 -7.95
N ALA A 46 7.25 -1.05 -7.41
CA ALA A 46 8.57 -1.61 -7.69
C ALA A 46 8.68 -3.09 -7.27
N GLN A 47 8.08 -3.46 -6.13
CA GLN A 47 8.04 -4.86 -5.68
C GLN A 47 7.06 -5.70 -6.50
N LEU A 48 5.91 -5.15 -6.89
CA LEU A 48 4.98 -5.82 -7.79
C LEU A 48 5.61 -6.09 -9.16
N GLU A 49 6.40 -5.16 -9.69
CA GLU A 49 7.13 -5.36 -10.94
C GLU A 49 8.11 -6.54 -10.86
N GLN A 50 8.81 -6.71 -9.73
CA GLN A 50 9.65 -7.88 -9.47
C GLN A 50 8.87 -9.20 -9.42
N LEU A 51 7.58 -9.14 -9.10
CA LEU A 51 6.66 -10.27 -9.10
C LEU A 51 5.97 -10.49 -10.47
N GLY A 52 6.36 -9.72 -11.50
CA GLY A 52 5.86 -9.85 -12.87
C GLY A 52 4.64 -9.00 -13.21
N TRP A 53 4.25 -8.06 -12.34
CA TRP A 53 3.20 -7.09 -12.68
C TRP A 53 3.75 -5.97 -13.57
N VAL A 54 2.84 -5.32 -14.29
CA VAL A 54 3.20 -4.15 -15.11
C VAL A 54 3.63 -3.01 -14.20
N SER A 55 4.64 -2.23 -14.63
CA SER A 55 5.04 -1.04 -13.88
C SER A 55 3.84 -0.10 -13.68
N GLU A 56 3.78 0.54 -12.51
CA GLU A 56 2.66 1.42 -12.13
C GLU A 56 1.27 0.77 -12.18
N THR A 57 1.18 -0.55 -11.93
CA THR A 57 -0.12 -1.26 -11.82
C THR A 57 -1.09 -0.55 -10.86
N LEU A 58 -0.60 -0.12 -9.70
CA LEU A 58 -1.38 0.63 -8.71
C LEU A 58 -1.16 2.13 -8.85
N ASP A 59 -2.26 2.89 -8.90
CA ASP A 59 -2.21 4.31 -8.55
C ASP A 59 -2.41 4.50 -7.04
N GLU A 60 -2.07 5.69 -6.54
CA GLU A 60 -2.18 6.02 -5.11
C GLU A 60 -3.59 5.74 -4.56
N PRO A 61 -4.70 6.14 -5.23
CA PRO A 61 -6.03 5.83 -4.72
C PRO A 61 -6.35 4.33 -4.67
N SER A 62 -5.91 3.52 -5.65
CA SER A 62 -6.14 2.07 -5.60
C SER A 62 -5.33 1.41 -4.50
N PHE A 63 -4.08 1.86 -4.26
CA PHE A 63 -3.29 1.40 -3.14
C PHE A 63 -3.96 1.71 -1.79
N GLN A 64 -4.42 2.95 -1.60
CA GLN A 64 -5.14 3.36 -0.40
C GLN A 64 -6.45 2.58 -0.19
N LEU A 65 -7.18 2.26 -1.27
CA LEU A 65 -8.38 1.41 -1.20
C LEU A 65 -8.05 -0.03 -0.78
N ILE A 66 -6.94 -0.59 -1.26
CA ILE A 66 -6.47 -1.90 -0.82
C ILE A 66 -6.14 -1.85 0.68
N VAL A 67 -5.34 -0.88 1.12
CA VAL A 67 -5.00 -0.72 2.54
C VAL A 67 -6.26 -0.59 3.39
N TYR A 68 -7.20 0.26 3.00
CA TYR A 68 -8.47 0.42 3.69
C TYR A 68 -9.23 -0.91 3.82
N LEU A 69 -9.36 -1.67 2.72
CA LEU A 69 -10.03 -2.98 2.74
C LEU A 69 -9.33 -3.99 3.67
N LEU A 70 -7.99 -3.99 3.70
CA LEU A 70 -7.22 -4.85 4.60
C LEU A 70 -7.45 -4.49 6.07
N GLU A 71 -7.48 -3.19 6.39
CA GLU A 71 -7.70 -2.67 7.74
C GLU A 71 -9.14 -2.87 8.22
N SER A 72 -10.12 -2.52 7.39
CA SER A 72 -11.53 -2.45 7.78
C SER A 72 -12.23 -3.81 7.78
N GLU A 73 -11.97 -4.64 6.76
CA GLU A 73 -12.69 -5.91 6.58
C GLU A 73 -11.93 -7.10 7.20
N TRP A 74 -10.60 -7.05 7.23
CA TRP A 74 -9.76 -8.19 7.64
C TRP A 74 -9.03 -7.98 8.96
N GLY A 75 -9.26 -6.85 9.65
CA GLY A 75 -8.66 -6.55 10.96
C GLY A 75 -7.14 -6.39 10.90
N TYR A 76 -6.57 -6.15 9.72
CA TYR A 76 -5.14 -6.01 9.52
C TYR A 76 -4.67 -4.66 10.06
N ARG A 77 -3.83 -4.65 11.11
CA ARG A 77 -3.31 -3.38 11.67
C ARG A 77 -2.06 -2.93 10.91
N VAL A 78 -2.22 -2.08 9.92
CA VAL A 78 -1.07 -1.34 9.35
C VAL A 78 -0.66 -0.27 10.35
N LYS A 79 0.59 -0.33 10.82
CA LYS A 79 1.15 0.72 11.68
C LYS A 79 1.58 1.89 10.79
N HIS A 80 0.73 2.89 10.68
CA HIS A 80 1.05 4.16 10.03
C HIS A 80 1.99 4.98 10.93
N TYR A 81 3.18 5.32 10.44
CA TYR A 81 4.01 6.34 11.06
C TYR A 81 3.85 7.62 10.26
N ASN A 82 3.03 8.54 10.79
CA ASN A 82 2.85 9.86 10.20
C ASN A 82 4.18 10.63 10.37
N THR A 83 4.91 10.87 9.28
CA THR A 83 6.12 11.71 9.26
C THR A 83 5.75 13.18 9.45
N GLY A 84 5.35 13.53 10.67
CA GLY A 84 5.04 14.89 11.13
C GLY A 84 5.72 15.27 12.45
N SER A 85 6.65 14.46 12.95
CA SER A 85 7.47 14.80 14.12
C SER A 85 8.87 14.21 13.99
N MET A 86 9.66 14.82 13.11
CA MET A 86 11.12 14.82 13.22
C MET A 86 11.57 16.27 13.35
N VAL A 87 11.27 16.89 14.49
CA VAL A 87 12.13 17.93 15.07
C VAL A 87 11.99 17.84 16.59
N THR A 88 12.89 17.11 17.24
CA THR A 88 13.56 17.53 18.48
C THR A 88 14.54 16.44 18.91
N SER A 89 15.67 16.88 19.46
CA SER A 89 16.77 16.08 20.02
C SER A 89 17.82 15.57 19.06
N ALA A 90 18.52 16.50 18.41
CA ALA A 90 19.95 16.37 18.18
C ALA A 90 20.61 17.66 18.65
N GLU A 91 21.00 17.71 19.94
CA GLU A 91 22.14 18.47 20.48
C GLU A 91 22.14 18.32 22.01
N ALA A 92 22.61 17.16 22.46
CA ALA A 92 23.20 16.99 23.77
C ALA A 92 24.50 16.20 23.59
N ASP A 93 25.57 16.78 24.14
CA ASP A 93 26.82 16.14 24.55
C ASP A 93 27.83 15.71 23.47
N TRP A 94 28.76 16.64 23.18
CA TRP A 94 30.19 16.31 23.08
C TRP A 94 31.05 17.34 23.82
N ASN A 95 31.37 16.99 25.07
CA ASN A 95 32.64 17.08 25.80
C ASN A 95 33.59 18.30 25.70
N HIS A 96 33.95 18.74 26.92
CA HIS A 96 35.19 19.35 27.43
C HIS A 96 35.46 20.84 27.18
#